data_AF-A0A2L2Y5S9-F1
#
_entry.id   AF-A0A2L2Y5S9-F1
#
_cell.length_a   1.000
_cell.length_b   1.000
_cell.length_c   1.000
_cell.angle_alpha   90.00
_cell.angle_beta   90.00
_cell.angle_gamma   90.00
#
_symmetry.space_group_name_H-M   'P 1'
#
loop_
_entity.id
_entity.type
_entity.pdbx_description
1 polymer ?
#
loop_
_entity_poly.entity_id
_entity_poly.type
_entity_poly.pdbx_seq_one_letter_code
_entity_poly.pdbx_strand_id
1 'polypeptide(L)'
;KSIPTPKCSSVLLFYCILASGIRRLHYGYNYLLCLGLNLGYGFCLLFEKERIFKASISMKTIVCFFKPETVEAVLSSNATLEKANEYALLQPWLGTGLLTSNGKKWSYRRKLLTPTFHFRILEDFLPIISDHSHILVSRLRDLEKDSWTDIVPFISSCTLDVICETAMGVRINAQMGESKEYVNAIHEIGAIFLVRILKPWLYPDFIFRITSSGRQFYKNVDLVHSFTKKVINKKKSEMMENNKLVKSIANDGISNAKRHRAFLELLLEHHFKDPSFTEEDIREEVDNFM
;
A
#
# COMPACT_ATOMS: atom_id res chain seq x y z
N LYS A 1 -29.24 20.40 -11.36
CA LYS A 1 -29.43 20.81 -9.94
C LYS A 1 -28.06 20.96 -9.29
N SER A 2 -27.84 21.95 -8.44
CA SER A 2 -26.57 22.12 -7.70
C SER A 2 -26.42 21.03 -6.63
N ILE A 3 -25.21 20.49 -6.47
CA ILE A 3 -24.88 19.53 -5.40
C ILE A 3 -24.96 20.26 -4.04
N PRO A 4 -25.61 19.68 -3.02
CA PRO A 4 -25.75 20.34 -1.72
C PRO A 4 -24.38 20.51 -1.05
N THR A 5 -24.19 21.66 -0.38
CA THR A 5 -22.97 22.02 0.31
C THR A 5 -23.24 22.32 1.79
N PRO A 6 -22.40 21.84 2.73
CA PRO A 6 -22.49 22.27 4.12
C PRO A 6 -22.18 23.77 4.19
N LYS A 7 -23.10 24.55 4.77
CA LYS A 7 -22.96 26.01 4.94
C LYS A 7 -21.71 26.41 5.75
N CYS A 8 -21.15 25.50 6.53
CA CYS A 8 -20.01 25.74 7.42
C CYS A 8 -18.70 25.06 6.95
N SER A 9 -18.61 24.52 5.73
CA SER A 9 -17.52 23.58 5.37
C SER A 9 -16.11 24.17 5.53
N SER A 10 -15.89 25.43 5.16
CA SER A 10 -14.57 26.07 5.24
C SER A 10 -14.16 26.40 6.68
N VAL A 11 -15.10 26.92 7.48
CA VAL A 11 -14.87 27.35 8.86
C VAL A 11 -14.71 26.15 9.80
N LEU A 12 -15.53 25.11 9.61
CA LEU A 12 -15.47 23.90 10.43
C LEU A 12 -14.16 23.13 10.18
N LEU A 13 -13.73 23.05 8.92
CA LEU A 13 -12.48 22.38 8.57
C LEU A 13 -11.26 23.14 9.07
N PHE A 14 -11.26 24.48 8.97
CA PHE A 14 -10.24 25.34 9.56
C PHE A 14 -10.18 25.21 11.09
N TYR A 15 -11.33 25.16 11.76
CA TYR A 15 -11.41 24.94 13.21
C TYR A 15 -10.90 23.54 13.61
N CYS A 16 -11.24 22.49 12.86
CA CYS A 16 -10.75 21.13 13.13
C CYS A 16 -9.24 21.01 12.91
N ILE A 17 -8.70 21.72 11.91
CA ILE A 17 -7.26 21.82 11.64
C ILE A 17 -6.53 22.59 12.76
N LEU A 18 -7.11 23.67 13.27
CA LEU A 18 -6.55 24.45 14.39
C LEU A 18 -6.63 23.70 15.72
N ALA A 19 -7.79 23.14 16.06
CA ALA A 19 -8.02 22.39 17.29
C ALA A 19 -7.17 21.10 17.35
N SER A 20 -6.96 20.45 16.20
CA SER A 20 -6.06 19.31 16.10
C SER A 20 -4.58 19.69 16.20
N GLY A 21 -4.17 20.89 15.79
CA GLY A 21 -2.82 21.41 16.02
C GLY A 21 -2.46 21.50 17.51
N ILE A 22 -3.40 21.97 18.32
CA ILE A 22 -3.25 22.12 19.78
C ILE A 22 -3.30 20.76 20.49
N ARG A 23 -4.16 19.83 20.06
CA ARG A 23 -4.32 18.49 20.68
C ARG A 23 -3.38 17.41 20.13
N ARG A 24 -2.70 17.63 19.00
CA ARG A 24 -1.63 16.76 18.47
C ARG A 24 -0.48 16.56 19.47
N LEU A 25 -0.23 17.56 20.31
CA LEU A 25 0.75 17.49 21.39
C LEU A 25 0.38 16.49 22.50
N HIS A 26 -0.89 16.07 22.60
CA HIS A 26 -1.39 15.22 23.68
C HIS A 26 -1.86 13.83 23.23
N TYR A 27 -2.42 13.68 22.02
CA TYR A 27 -3.09 12.43 21.56
C TYR A 27 -2.51 11.82 20.28
N GLY A 28 -1.43 12.38 19.72
CA GLY A 28 -0.77 11.85 18.53
C GLY A 28 -1.57 11.99 17.23
N TYR A 29 -1.19 11.23 16.20
CA TYR A 29 -1.76 11.33 14.84
C TYR A 29 -3.16 10.72 14.70
N ASN A 30 -3.50 9.75 15.54
CA ASN A 30 -4.78 9.03 15.51
C ASN A 30 -5.99 9.95 15.78
N TYR A 31 -5.82 10.97 16.62
CA TYR A 31 -6.89 11.91 16.96
C TYR A 31 -7.43 12.69 15.74
N LEU A 32 -6.53 13.16 14.88
CA LEU A 32 -6.91 13.93 13.69
C LEU A 32 -7.69 13.06 12.69
N LEU A 33 -7.27 11.80 12.52
CA LEU A 33 -7.97 10.84 11.67
C LEU A 33 -9.38 10.54 12.20
N CYS A 34 -9.51 10.23 13.51
CA CYS A 34 -10.81 9.98 14.12
C CYS A 34 -11.76 11.18 13.98
N LEU A 35 -11.25 12.41 14.17
CA LEU A 35 -12.05 13.61 13.98
C LEU A 35 -12.52 13.73 12.53
N GLY A 36 -11.63 13.50 11.55
CA GLY A 36 -11.96 13.52 10.13
C GLY A 36 -13.04 12.48 9.76
N LEU A 37 -12.91 11.26 10.26
CA LEU A 37 -13.88 10.18 10.05
C LEU A 37 -15.25 10.49 10.68
N ASN A 38 -15.27 11.00 11.91
CA ASN A 38 -16.51 11.39 12.58
C ASN A 38 -17.23 12.53 11.86
N LEU A 39 -16.49 13.52 11.35
CA LEU A 39 -17.05 14.60 10.53
C LEU A 39 -17.61 14.06 9.20
N GLY A 40 -16.86 13.17 8.54
CA GLY A 40 -17.31 12.50 7.32
C GLY A 40 -18.64 11.76 7.56
N TYR A 41 -18.71 10.97 8.63
CA TYR A 41 -19.93 10.26 9.02
C TYR A 41 -21.10 11.22 9.32
N GLY A 42 -20.84 12.29 10.07
CA GLY A 42 -21.84 13.32 10.36
C GLY A 42 -22.41 13.98 9.09
N PHE A 43 -21.56 14.26 8.09
CA PHE A 43 -22.04 14.76 6.80
C PHE A 43 -22.85 13.72 6.02
N CYS A 44 -22.47 12.44 6.06
CA CYS A 44 -23.26 11.37 5.45
C CYS A 44 -24.67 11.28 6.05
N LEU A 45 -24.82 11.48 7.36
CA LEU A 45 -26.13 11.54 8.02
C LEU A 45 -26.92 12.80 7.63
N LEU A 46 -26.24 13.96 7.58
CA LEU A 46 -26.90 15.23 7.27
C LEU A 46 -27.45 15.27 5.84
N PHE A 47 -26.72 14.70 4.88
CA PHE A 47 -27.07 14.70 3.46
C PHE A 47 -27.67 13.35 3.00
N GLU A 48 -28.24 12.58 3.93
CA GLU A 48 -28.74 11.25 3.63
C GLU A 48 -29.80 11.23 2.51
N LYS A 49 -30.66 12.26 2.46
CA LYS A 49 -31.71 12.38 1.43
C LYS A 49 -31.13 12.67 0.06
N GLU A 50 -30.08 13.50 0.00
CA GLU A 50 -29.43 13.93 -1.22
C GLU A 50 -28.41 12.92 -1.76
N ARG A 51 -27.96 11.96 -0.92
CA ARG A 51 -27.07 10.84 -1.25
C ARG A 51 -25.64 11.21 -1.65
N ILE A 52 -25.41 12.48 -1.97
CA ILE A 52 -24.12 13.09 -2.29
C ILE A 52 -24.03 14.46 -1.62
N PHE A 53 -22.81 14.90 -1.31
CA PHE A 53 -22.57 16.28 -0.89
C PHE A 53 -21.25 16.80 -1.43
N LYS A 54 -21.12 18.12 -1.49
CA LYS A 54 -19.91 18.81 -1.88
C LYS A 54 -19.28 19.46 -0.65
N ALA A 55 -18.00 19.22 -0.40
CA ALA A 55 -17.22 19.88 0.64
C ALA A 55 -16.03 20.63 0.03
N SER A 56 -15.71 21.79 0.58
CA SER A 56 -14.52 22.55 0.17
C SER A 56 -13.43 22.43 1.24
N ILE A 57 -12.27 21.91 0.85
CA ILE A 57 -11.06 21.81 1.67
C ILE A 57 -10.02 22.76 1.10
N SER A 58 -9.73 23.85 1.83
CA SER A 58 -8.84 24.92 1.37
C SER A 58 -9.29 25.43 -0.02
N MET A 59 -8.46 25.30 -1.06
CA MET A 59 -8.76 25.72 -2.43
C MET A 59 -9.38 24.61 -3.30
N LYS A 60 -9.56 23.39 -2.76
CA LYS A 60 -10.10 22.25 -3.51
C LYS A 60 -11.54 21.96 -3.13
N THR A 61 -12.34 21.66 -4.15
CA THR A 61 -13.69 21.13 -3.99
C THR A 61 -13.65 19.61 -4.10
N ILE A 62 -14.26 18.92 -3.14
CA ILE A 62 -14.42 17.48 -3.12
C ILE A 62 -15.92 17.17 -3.18
N VAL A 63 -16.30 16.21 -4.00
CA VAL A 63 -17.66 15.66 -4.03
C VAL A 63 -17.61 14.28 -3.39
N CYS A 64 -18.42 14.08 -2.35
CA CYS A 64 -18.47 12.84 -1.60
C CYS A 64 -19.69 12.03 -2.03
N PHE A 65 -19.42 10.81 -2.51
CA PHE A 65 -20.40 9.80 -2.88
C PHE A 65 -20.37 8.71 -1.80
N PHE A 66 -21.50 8.43 -1.16
CA PHE A 66 -21.53 7.53 0.01
C PHE A 66 -22.76 6.60 0.06
N LYS A 67 -23.63 6.65 -0.96
CA LYS A 67 -24.70 5.66 -1.15
C LYS A 67 -24.35 4.74 -2.33
N PRO A 68 -24.69 3.44 -2.29
CA PRO A 68 -24.26 2.45 -3.29
C PRO A 68 -24.51 2.87 -4.74
N GLU A 69 -25.70 3.40 -5.04
CA GLU A 69 -26.10 3.76 -6.39
C GLU A 69 -25.25 4.92 -6.96
N THR A 70 -24.88 5.85 -6.08
CA THR A 70 -24.06 7.02 -6.45
C THR A 70 -22.59 6.66 -6.61
N VAL A 71 -22.09 5.70 -5.81
CA VAL A 71 -20.73 5.18 -5.90
C VAL A 71 -20.58 4.33 -7.16
N GLU A 72 -21.54 3.47 -7.46
CA GLU A 72 -21.56 2.64 -8.67
C GLU A 72 -21.48 3.51 -9.94
N ALA A 73 -22.26 4.60 -10.01
CA ALA A 73 -22.26 5.50 -11.16
C ALA A 73 -20.88 6.12 -11.45
N VAL A 74 -20.05 6.32 -10.42
CA VAL A 74 -18.69 6.86 -10.57
C VAL A 74 -17.69 5.74 -10.87
N LEU A 75 -17.73 4.64 -10.10
CA LEU A 75 -16.74 3.57 -10.22
C LEU A 75 -16.90 2.69 -11.47
N SER A 76 -18.11 2.59 -12.03
CA SER A 76 -18.36 1.89 -13.30
C SER A 76 -18.05 2.73 -14.54
N SER A 77 -17.88 4.04 -14.37
CA SER A 77 -17.68 4.97 -15.48
C SER A 77 -16.22 5.00 -15.93
N ASN A 78 -16.01 4.93 -17.25
CA ASN A 78 -14.70 5.16 -17.88
C ASN A 78 -14.33 6.66 -18.00
N ALA A 79 -15.20 7.56 -17.55
CA ALA A 79 -14.94 9.00 -17.61
C ALA A 79 -13.96 9.48 -16.52
N THR A 80 -13.89 8.77 -15.40
CA THR A 80 -13.08 9.15 -14.21
C THR A 80 -12.05 8.09 -13.88
N LEU A 81 -11.12 7.84 -14.81
CA LEU A 81 -10.05 6.84 -14.64
C LEU A 81 -8.79 7.41 -13.98
N GLU A 82 -8.64 8.73 -13.96
CA GLU A 82 -7.47 9.39 -13.38
C GLU A 82 -7.56 9.47 -11.86
N LYS A 83 -6.43 9.18 -11.20
CA LYS A 83 -6.29 9.35 -9.75
C LYS A 83 -6.22 10.82 -9.37
N ALA A 84 -6.63 11.12 -8.14
CA ALA A 84 -6.51 12.45 -7.58
C ALA A 84 -5.03 12.86 -7.43
N ASN A 85 -4.74 14.17 -7.53
CA ASN A 85 -3.37 14.70 -7.42
C ASN A 85 -2.70 14.37 -6.08
N GLU A 86 -3.49 14.07 -5.05
CA GLU A 86 -3.05 13.61 -3.73
C GLU A 86 -2.25 12.29 -3.80
N TYR A 87 -2.49 11.45 -4.81
CA TYR A 87 -1.68 10.23 -5.03
C TYR A 87 -0.22 10.56 -5.36
N ALA A 88 0.07 11.77 -5.88
CA ALA A 88 1.45 12.22 -6.10
C ALA A 88 2.25 12.28 -4.80
N LEU A 89 1.60 12.46 -3.64
CA LEU A 89 2.27 12.49 -2.34
C LEU A 89 2.85 11.12 -1.94
N LEU A 90 2.38 10.03 -2.55
CA LEU A 90 2.93 8.67 -2.37
C LEU A 90 4.05 8.34 -3.34
N GLN A 91 4.25 9.12 -4.41
CA GLN A 91 5.27 8.82 -5.42
C GLN A 91 6.69 8.68 -4.87
N PRO A 92 7.13 9.44 -3.84
CA PRO A 92 8.44 9.18 -3.25
C PRO A 92 8.60 7.75 -2.71
N TRP A 93 7.53 7.14 -2.22
CA TRP A 93 7.52 5.76 -1.73
C TRP A 93 7.25 4.77 -2.87
N LEU A 94 6.09 4.88 -3.53
CA LEU A 94 5.55 3.87 -4.45
C LEU A 94 5.92 4.09 -5.92
N GLY A 95 6.61 5.20 -6.23
CA GLY A 95 6.87 5.64 -7.60
C GLY A 95 5.58 5.78 -8.41
N THR A 96 5.67 5.40 -9.67
CA THR A 96 4.56 5.40 -10.65
C THR A 96 4.12 3.97 -11.01
N GLY A 97 4.03 3.09 -10.00
CA GLY A 97 3.53 1.71 -10.12
C GLY A 97 1.99 1.61 -10.26
N LEU A 98 1.43 0.42 -10.05
CA LEU A 98 0.00 0.14 -10.29
C LEU A 98 -0.98 1.06 -9.52
N LEU A 99 -0.68 1.45 -8.28
CA LEU A 99 -1.60 2.28 -7.48
C LEU A 99 -1.65 3.74 -7.92
N THR A 100 -0.50 4.29 -8.33
CA THR A 100 -0.30 5.72 -8.57
C THR A 100 -0.26 6.10 -10.05
N SER A 101 -0.05 5.14 -10.95
CA SER A 101 -0.05 5.38 -12.40
C SER A 101 -1.46 5.59 -12.97
N ASN A 102 -1.51 6.25 -14.13
CA ASN A 102 -2.73 6.54 -14.89
C ASN A 102 -2.62 6.05 -16.35
N GLY A 103 -3.76 5.99 -17.04
CA GLY A 103 -3.83 5.83 -18.50
C GLY A 103 -3.15 4.57 -19.04
N LYS A 104 -2.31 4.73 -20.07
CA LYS A 104 -1.66 3.62 -20.78
C LYS A 104 -0.68 2.84 -19.89
N LYS A 105 0.09 3.52 -19.03
CA LYS A 105 1.04 2.85 -18.10
C LYS A 105 0.28 1.93 -17.14
N TRP A 106 -0.77 2.44 -16.50
CA TRP A 106 -1.62 1.66 -15.60
C TRP A 106 -2.26 0.46 -16.30
N SER A 107 -2.85 0.66 -17.49
CA SER A 107 -3.51 -0.42 -18.24
C SER A 107 -2.52 -1.52 -18.62
N TYR A 108 -1.33 -1.15 -19.07
CA TYR A 108 -0.25 -2.08 -19.38
C TYR A 108 0.21 -2.87 -18.13
N ARG A 109 0.51 -2.18 -17.03
CA ARG A 109 0.91 -2.82 -15.75
C ARG A 109 -0.15 -3.77 -15.24
N ARG A 110 -1.42 -3.34 -15.23
CA ARG A 110 -2.56 -4.17 -14.80
C ARG A 110 -2.68 -5.44 -15.65
N LYS A 111 -2.58 -5.31 -16.97
CA LYS A 111 -2.63 -6.45 -17.90
C LYS A 111 -1.49 -7.43 -17.67
N LEU A 112 -0.28 -6.92 -17.42
CA LEU A 112 0.90 -7.74 -17.12
C LEU A 112 0.73 -8.53 -15.82
N LEU A 113 0.18 -7.89 -14.78
CA LEU A 113 0.12 -8.45 -13.43
C LEU A 113 -1.09 -9.34 -13.16
N THR A 114 -2.23 -9.11 -13.80
CA THR A 114 -3.48 -9.86 -13.56
C THR A 114 -3.33 -11.39 -13.57
N PRO A 115 -2.54 -12.02 -14.46
CA PRO A 115 -2.35 -13.47 -14.47
C PRO A 115 -1.76 -14.05 -13.17
N THR A 116 -1.00 -13.26 -12.40
CA THR A 116 -0.36 -13.71 -11.15
C THR A 116 -1.35 -13.92 -10.00
N PHE A 117 -2.57 -13.40 -10.14
CA PHE A 117 -3.65 -13.50 -9.14
C PHE A 117 -4.78 -14.41 -9.60
N HIS A 118 -4.53 -15.29 -10.56
CA HIS A 118 -5.51 -16.26 -11.01
C HIS A 118 -5.75 -17.35 -9.94
N PHE A 119 -7.00 -17.79 -9.75
CA PHE A 119 -7.40 -18.67 -8.63
C PHE A 119 -6.54 -19.93 -8.45
N ARG A 120 -6.09 -20.56 -9.54
CA ARG A 120 -5.18 -21.72 -9.48
C ARG A 120 -3.85 -21.43 -8.79
N ILE A 121 -3.34 -20.21 -8.92
CA ILE A 121 -2.11 -19.76 -8.24
C ILE A 121 -2.40 -19.52 -6.75
N LEU A 122 -3.59 -19.02 -6.43
CA LEU A 122 -4.00 -18.77 -5.04
C LEU A 122 -4.18 -20.07 -4.24
N GLU A 123 -4.58 -21.18 -4.89
CA GLU A 123 -4.61 -22.51 -4.26
C GLU A 123 -3.23 -22.95 -3.79
N ASP A 124 -2.18 -22.66 -4.58
CA ASP A 124 -0.78 -22.95 -4.22
C ASP A 124 -0.30 -22.12 -3.00
N PHE A 125 -0.99 -21.04 -2.64
CA PHE A 125 -0.65 -20.20 -1.48
C PHE A 125 -1.23 -20.72 -0.16
N LEU A 126 -2.23 -21.61 -0.19
CA LEU A 126 -2.89 -22.11 1.02
C LEU A 126 -1.92 -22.79 2.02
N PRO A 127 -0.99 -23.66 1.59
CA PRO A 127 -0.03 -24.26 2.51
C PRO A 127 0.85 -23.21 3.20
N ILE A 128 1.33 -22.21 2.44
CA ILE A 128 2.17 -21.12 2.96
C ILE A 128 1.42 -20.29 3.99
N ILE A 129 0.16 -19.95 3.72
CA ILE A 129 -0.71 -19.23 4.67
C ILE A 129 -0.91 -20.06 5.94
N SER A 130 -1.12 -21.38 5.81
CA SER A 130 -1.28 -22.28 6.96
C SER A 130 -0.02 -22.33 7.82
N ASP A 131 1.15 -22.47 7.22
CA ASP A 131 2.44 -22.52 7.92
C ASP A 131 2.69 -21.24 8.73
N HIS A 132 2.49 -20.07 8.12
CA HIS A 132 2.66 -18.79 8.82
C HIS A 132 1.59 -18.54 9.88
N SER A 133 0.37 -19.04 9.68
CA SER A 133 -0.70 -18.99 10.68
C SER A 133 -0.36 -19.83 11.91
N HIS A 134 0.27 -20.99 11.74
CA HIS A 134 0.73 -21.80 12.87
C HIS A 134 1.81 -21.09 13.69
N ILE A 135 2.74 -20.38 13.03
CA ILE A 135 3.75 -19.55 13.71
C ILE A 135 3.07 -18.40 14.47
N LEU A 136 2.10 -17.73 13.86
CA LEU A 136 1.34 -16.67 14.52
C LEU A 136 0.64 -17.18 15.78
N VAL A 137 -0.05 -18.32 15.68
CA VAL A 137 -0.75 -18.93 16.82
C VAL A 137 0.21 -19.33 17.92
N SER A 138 1.40 -19.87 17.60
CA SER A 138 2.38 -20.21 18.64
C SER A 138 2.84 -18.96 19.40
N ARG A 139 3.14 -17.87 18.69
CA ARG A 139 3.54 -16.60 19.30
C ARG A 139 2.46 -15.97 20.16
N LEU A 140 1.20 -16.10 19.77
CA LEU A 140 0.07 -15.59 20.56
C LEU A 140 -0.18 -16.42 21.83
N ARG A 141 0.10 -17.73 21.81
CA ARG A 141 -0.01 -18.57 23.02
C ARG A 141 0.97 -18.15 24.12
N ASP A 142 2.16 -17.68 23.75
CA ASP A 142 3.16 -17.21 24.72
C ASP A 142 2.69 -15.98 25.52
N LEU A 143 1.66 -15.28 25.02
CA LEU A 143 1.09 -14.05 25.60
C LEU A 143 -0.21 -14.30 26.37
N GLU A 144 -0.64 -15.56 26.52
CA GLU A 144 -1.89 -15.92 27.21
C GLU A 144 -1.97 -15.40 28.66
N LYS A 145 -0.81 -15.10 29.27
CA LYS A 145 -0.71 -14.57 30.63
C LYS A 145 -1.00 -13.07 30.75
N ASP A 146 -1.04 -12.34 29.64
CA ASP A 146 -1.26 -10.90 29.62
C ASP A 146 -2.75 -10.55 29.65
N SER A 147 -3.13 -9.48 30.35
CA SER A 147 -4.54 -9.05 30.43
C SER A 147 -5.09 -8.49 29.10
N TRP A 148 -4.22 -7.96 28.25
CA TRP A 148 -4.52 -7.45 26.92
C TRP A 148 -3.23 -7.43 26.09
N THR A 149 -3.36 -7.63 24.78
CA THR A 149 -2.23 -7.62 23.85
C THR A 149 -2.64 -6.88 22.59
N ASP A 150 -1.79 -5.98 22.12
CA ASP A 150 -1.92 -5.40 20.78
C ASP A 150 -1.53 -6.44 19.73
N ILE A 151 -2.51 -6.92 18.96
CA ILE A 151 -2.30 -7.93 17.91
C ILE A 151 -1.74 -7.33 16.62
N VAL A 152 -1.82 -6.01 16.41
CA VAL A 152 -1.46 -5.38 15.13
C VAL A 152 -0.02 -5.70 14.70
N PRO A 153 1.00 -5.64 15.58
CA PRO A 153 2.36 -6.02 15.20
C PRO A 153 2.49 -7.49 14.79
N PHE A 154 1.78 -8.40 15.47
CA PHE A 154 1.83 -9.84 15.17
C PHE A 154 1.18 -10.16 13.83
N ILE A 155 -0.01 -9.61 13.58
CA ILE A 155 -0.70 -9.75 12.30
C ILE A 155 0.14 -9.12 11.19
N SER A 156 0.67 -7.91 11.38
CA SER A 156 1.50 -7.22 10.37
C SER A 156 2.71 -8.06 9.97
N SER A 157 3.43 -8.65 10.94
CA SER A 157 4.55 -9.54 10.66
C SER A 157 4.14 -10.82 9.95
N CYS A 158 3.02 -11.43 10.36
CA CYS A 158 2.49 -12.64 9.72
C CYS A 158 2.08 -12.37 8.26
N THR A 159 1.34 -11.30 8.00
CA THR A 159 0.91 -10.95 6.65
C THR A 159 2.09 -10.58 5.76
N LEU A 160 3.12 -9.95 6.32
CA LEU A 160 4.35 -9.64 5.60
C LEU A 160 5.10 -10.93 5.19
N ASP A 161 5.24 -11.89 6.11
CA ASP A 161 5.84 -13.19 5.79
C ASP A 161 5.05 -13.92 4.69
N VAL A 162 3.71 -13.93 4.77
CA VAL A 162 2.83 -14.53 3.77
C VAL A 162 3.02 -13.87 2.40
N ILE A 163 2.98 -12.54 2.29
CA ILE A 163 3.10 -11.88 0.97
C ILE A 163 4.51 -12.02 0.38
N CYS A 164 5.55 -11.98 1.22
CA CYS A 164 6.92 -12.20 0.74
C CYS A 164 7.12 -13.63 0.25
N GLU A 165 6.57 -14.64 0.91
CA GLU A 165 6.73 -16.02 0.48
C GLU A 165 5.84 -16.38 -0.71
N THR A 166 4.59 -15.90 -0.75
CA THR A 166 3.64 -16.19 -1.85
C THR A 166 3.91 -15.37 -3.11
N ALA A 167 3.98 -14.03 -3.00
CA ALA A 167 4.09 -13.14 -4.15
C ALA A 167 5.56 -12.86 -4.53
N MET A 168 6.46 -12.69 -3.56
CA MET A 168 7.88 -12.45 -3.86
C MET A 168 8.67 -13.74 -4.03
N GLY A 169 8.17 -14.86 -3.51
CA GLY A 169 8.86 -16.14 -3.54
C GLY A 169 10.12 -16.16 -2.67
N VAL A 170 10.15 -15.36 -1.59
CA VAL A 170 11.28 -15.20 -0.68
C VAL A 170 10.80 -15.27 0.77
N ARG A 171 11.43 -16.13 1.57
CA ARG A 171 11.20 -16.20 3.03
C ARG A 171 12.09 -15.19 3.77
N ILE A 172 11.49 -14.37 4.62
CA ILE A 172 12.13 -13.27 5.38
C ILE A 172 12.00 -13.39 6.91
N ASN A 173 11.20 -14.33 7.41
CA ASN A 173 10.97 -14.62 8.83
C ASN A 173 10.67 -13.35 9.66
N ALA A 174 9.81 -12.47 9.17
CA ALA A 174 9.39 -11.24 9.84
C ALA A 174 8.80 -11.50 11.24
N GLN A 175 8.10 -12.62 11.41
CA GLN A 175 7.58 -13.05 12.72
C GLN A 175 8.68 -13.37 13.75
N MET A 176 9.93 -13.60 13.33
CA MET A 176 11.06 -13.83 14.24
C MET A 176 11.81 -12.54 14.61
N GLY A 177 11.34 -11.38 14.14
CA GLY A 177 11.89 -10.07 14.48
C GLY A 177 12.87 -9.49 13.45
N GLU A 178 13.22 -10.22 12.40
CA GLU A 178 14.20 -9.79 11.37
C GLU A 178 13.75 -8.55 10.57
N SER A 179 12.44 -8.24 10.54
CA SER A 179 11.85 -7.19 9.70
C SER A 179 11.09 -6.12 10.51
N LYS A 180 11.36 -5.99 11.81
CA LYS A 180 10.65 -5.04 12.68
C LYS A 180 10.82 -3.58 12.23
N GLU A 181 12.03 -3.21 11.81
CA GLU A 181 12.32 -1.85 11.32
C GLU A 181 11.53 -1.50 10.06
N TYR A 182 11.41 -2.46 9.14
CA TYR A 182 10.63 -2.31 7.91
C TYR A 182 9.14 -2.11 8.20
N VAL A 183 8.56 -2.97 9.05
CA VAL A 183 7.14 -2.87 9.44
C VAL A 183 6.86 -1.52 10.12
N ASN A 184 7.73 -1.09 11.04
CA ASN A 184 7.59 0.20 11.71
C ASN A 184 7.71 1.37 10.72
N ALA A 185 8.63 1.30 9.76
CA ALA A 185 8.81 2.33 8.74
C ALA A 185 7.55 2.50 7.88
N ILE A 186 6.90 1.40 7.47
CA ILE A 186 5.63 1.45 6.72
C ILE A 186 4.52 2.12 7.55
N HIS A 187 4.36 1.73 8.82
CA HIS A 187 3.37 2.33 9.71
C HIS A 187 3.60 3.84 9.89
N GLU A 188 4.85 4.25 10.07
CA GLU A 188 5.22 5.67 10.18
C GLU A 188 4.98 6.45 8.87
N ILE A 189 5.34 5.87 7.71
CA ILE A 189 5.06 6.45 6.39
C ILE A 189 3.55 6.67 6.22
N GLY A 190 2.73 5.67 6.53
CA GLY A 190 1.27 5.75 6.45
C GLY A 190 0.69 6.82 7.37
N ALA A 191 1.13 6.88 8.63
CA ALA A 191 0.69 7.91 9.58
C ALA A 191 1.06 9.33 9.12
N ILE A 192 2.29 9.52 8.63
CA ILE A 192 2.74 10.82 8.12
C ILE A 192 1.96 11.20 6.85
N PHE A 193 1.70 10.24 5.96
CA PHE A 193 0.92 10.44 4.74
C PHE A 193 -0.51 10.92 5.02
N LEU A 194 -1.23 10.27 5.96
CA LEU A 194 -2.58 10.67 6.34
C LEU A 194 -2.64 12.12 6.85
N VAL A 195 -1.62 12.53 7.60
CA VAL A 195 -1.51 13.90 8.12
C VAL A 195 -1.17 14.88 7.01
N ARG A 196 -0.34 14.47 6.05
CA ARG A 196 0.06 15.29 4.91
C ARG A 196 -1.15 15.59 4.03
N ILE A 197 -2.04 14.62 3.77
CA ILE A 197 -3.31 14.82 3.03
C ILE A 197 -4.16 15.91 3.68
N LEU A 198 -4.24 15.95 5.01
CA LEU A 198 -5.08 16.91 5.72
C LEU A 198 -4.46 18.32 5.82
N LYS A 199 -3.22 18.51 5.34
CA LYS A 199 -2.47 19.76 5.44
C LYS A 199 -1.98 20.22 4.05
N PRO A 200 -2.82 20.97 3.29
CA PRO A 200 -2.48 21.41 1.94
C PRO A 200 -1.17 22.20 1.82
N TRP A 201 -0.75 22.93 2.86
CA TRP A 201 0.54 23.65 2.88
C TRP A 201 1.78 22.73 2.95
N LEU A 202 1.60 21.43 3.25
CA LEU A 202 2.65 20.41 3.20
C LEU A 202 2.67 19.64 1.86
N TYR A 203 1.84 20.02 0.88
CA TYR A 203 1.85 19.38 -0.43
C TYR A 203 3.15 19.68 -1.20
N PRO A 204 3.70 20.91 -1.20
CA PRO A 204 4.97 21.17 -1.85
C PRO A 204 6.10 20.36 -1.21
N ASP A 205 6.74 19.49 -2.00
CA ASP A 205 7.80 18.59 -1.54
C ASP A 205 8.97 19.34 -0.90
N PHE A 206 9.33 20.51 -1.42
CA PHE A 206 10.39 21.35 -0.84
C PHE A 206 10.09 21.73 0.62
N ILE A 207 8.86 22.21 0.88
CA ILE A 207 8.42 22.57 2.23
C ILE A 207 8.32 21.33 3.11
N PHE A 208 7.86 20.20 2.55
CA PHE A 208 7.76 18.98 3.33
C PHE A 208 9.12 18.46 3.76
N ARG A 209 10.12 18.41 2.87
CA ARG A 209 11.49 17.94 3.12
C ARG A 209 12.21 18.68 4.26
N ILE A 210 11.93 19.98 4.44
CA ILE A 210 12.53 20.78 5.52
C ILE A 210 11.88 20.54 6.90
N THR A 211 10.70 19.91 6.96
CA THR A 211 10.03 19.61 8.23
C THR A 211 10.64 18.37 8.91
N SER A 212 10.47 18.24 10.23
CA SER A 212 10.89 17.03 10.95
C SER A 212 10.15 15.79 10.46
N SER A 213 8.84 15.89 10.24
CA SER A 213 8.02 14.79 9.70
C SER A 213 8.44 14.40 8.28
N GLY A 214 8.81 15.37 7.42
CA GLY A 214 9.29 15.07 6.08
C GLY A 214 10.65 14.39 6.08
N ARG A 215 11.61 14.85 6.90
CA ARG A 215 12.90 14.15 7.06
C ARG A 215 12.72 12.70 7.50
N GLN A 216 11.85 12.46 8.49
CA GLN A 216 11.54 11.10 8.95
C GLN A 216 10.88 10.27 7.85
N PHE A 217 9.93 10.84 7.10
CA PHE A 217 9.29 10.18 5.98
C PHE A 217 10.31 9.71 4.93
N TYR A 218 11.20 10.58 4.45
CA TYR A 218 12.19 10.19 3.44
C TYR A 218 13.19 9.16 3.97
N LYS A 219 13.62 9.27 5.24
CA LYS A 219 14.47 8.26 5.88
C LYS A 219 13.80 6.88 5.90
N ASN A 220 12.52 6.81 6.24
CA ASN A 220 11.76 5.57 6.25
C ASN A 220 11.55 5.02 4.84
N VAL A 221 11.30 5.89 3.86
CA VAL A 221 11.20 5.51 2.45
C VAL A 221 12.50 4.85 1.97
N ASP A 222 13.66 5.43 2.31
CA ASP A 222 14.97 4.84 1.95
C ASP A 222 15.17 3.46 2.58
N LEU A 223 14.70 3.27 3.83
CA LEU A 223 14.73 1.97 4.51
C LEU A 223 13.83 0.94 3.82
N VAL A 224 12.60 1.32 3.47
CA VAL A 224 11.64 0.47 2.76
C VAL A 224 12.17 0.08 1.37
N HIS A 225 12.73 1.04 0.61
CA HIS A 225 13.35 0.76 -0.68
C HIS A 225 14.55 -0.18 -0.56
N SER A 226 15.35 -0.03 0.50
CA SER A 226 16.51 -0.91 0.74
C SER A 226 16.07 -2.34 1.00
N PHE A 227 14.98 -2.52 1.75
CA PHE A 227 14.37 -3.83 1.98
C PHE A 227 13.83 -4.44 0.68
N THR A 228 13.05 -3.68 -0.10
CA THR A 228 12.52 -4.15 -1.38
C THR A 228 13.63 -4.54 -2.36
N LYS A 229 14.69 -3.73 -2.47
CA LYS A 229 15.87 -4.06 -3.29
C LYS A 229 16.55 -5.35 -2.82
N LYS A 230 16.63 -5.60 -1.51
CA LYS A 230 17.18 -6.85 -0.95
C LYS A 230 16.34 -8.06 -1.38
N VAL A 231 15.01 -7.96 -1.33
CA VAL A 231 14.09 -9.02 -1.76
C VAL A 231 14.24 -9.29 -3.26
N ILE A 232 14.23 -8.23 -4.08
CA ILE A 232 14.42 -8.32 -5.55
C ILE A 232 15.75 -9.00 -5.88
N ASN A 233 16.86 -8.54 -5.27
CA ASN A 233 18.19 -9.08 -5.53
C ASN A 233 18.32 -10.55 -5.10
N LYS A 234 17.78 -10.91 -3.93
CA LYS A 234 17.77 -12.30 -3.47
C LYS A 234 17.05 -13.19 -4.48
N LYS A 235 15.85 -12.79 -4.92
CA LYS A 235 15.08 -13.56 -5.89
C LYS A 235 15.76 -13.65 -7.26
N LYS A 236 16.35 -12.54 -7.72
CA LYS A 236 17.10 -12.47 -8.97
C LYS A 236 18.29 -13.43 -8.98
N SER A 237 19.07 -13.47 -7.89
CA SER A 237 20.19 -14.41 -7.74
C SER A 237 19.71 -15.87 -7.73
N GLU A 238 18.67 -16.20 -6.98
CA GLU A 238 18.07 -17.55 -6.95
C GLU A 238 17.62 -17.99 -8.36
N MET A 239 16.98 -17.11 -9.14
CA MET A 239 16.58 -17.42 -10.51
C MET A 239 17.77 -17.61 -11.46
N MET A 240 18.85 -16.84 -11.29
CA MET A 240 20.06 -17.00 -12.11
C MET A 240 20.80 -18.32 -11.79
N GLU A 241 20.87 -18.71 -10.52
CA GLU A 241 21.42 -19.99 -10.08
C GLU A 241 20.57 -21.15 -10.60
N ASN A 242 19.25 -21.09 -10.43
CA ASN A 242 18.33 -22.10 -10.95
C ASN A 242 18.41 -22.21 -12.47
N ASN A 243 18.54 -21.11 -13.22
CA ASN A 243 18.72 -21.17 -14.67
C ASN A 243 20.06 -21.81 -15.08
N LYS A 244 21.14 -21.62 -14.30
CA LYS A 244 22.41 -22.32 -14.52
C LYS A 244 22.25 -23.82 -14.24
N LEU A 245 21.57 -24.17 -13.14
CA LEU A 245 21.29 -25.55 -12.74
C LEU A 245 20.38 -26.27 -13.76
N VAL A 246 19.33 -25.60 -14.25
CA VAL A 246 18.44 -26.13 -15.29
C VAL A 246 19.19 -26.26 -16.62
N LYS A 247 20.08 -25.34 -16.98
CA LYS A 247 20.93 -25.52 -18.17
C LYS A 247 21.93 -26.67 -18.02
N SER A 248 22.43 -26.96 -16.81
CA SER A 248 23.26 -28.15 -16.58
C SER A 248 22.47 -29.45 -16.57
N ILE A 249 21.24 -29.45 -16.05
CA ILE A 249 20.36 -30.64 -15.95
C ILE A 249 19.60 -30.89 -17.27
N ALA A 250 19.33 -29.87 -18.08
CA ALA A 250 18.69 -30.02 -19.40
C ALA A 250 19.56 -30.78 -20.41
N ASN A 251 20.87 -30.90 -20.15
CA ASN A 251 21.72 -31.86 -20.86
C ASN A 251 21.39 -33.32 -20.53
N ASP A 252 20.68 -33.59 -19.42
CA ASP A 252 20.27 -34.92 -18.93
C ASP A 252 18.74 -35.15 -18.96
N GLY A 253 17.99 -34.32 -19.70
CA GLY A 253 16.68 -34.71 -20.24
C GLY A 253 15.49 -34.82 -19.26
N ILE A 254 15.48 -34.16 -18.09
CA ILE A 254 14.34 -34.26 -17.15
C ILE A 254 13.69 -32.91 -16.77
N SER A 255 12.42 -32.84 -17.18
CA SER A 255 11.25 -32.14 -16.61
C SER A 255 10.95 -30.67 -16.97
N ASN A 256 9.80 -30.52 -17.64
CA ASN A 256 8.98 -29.31 -17.68
C ASN A 256 7.77 -29.52 -16.75
N ALA A 257 7.99 -29.39 -15.43
CA ALA A 257 6.87 -29.19 -14.51
C ALA A 257 6.52 -27.70 -14.54
N LYS A 258 5.38 -27.35 -15.15
CA LYS A 258 4.90 -25.99 -15.31
C LYS A 258 4.41 -25.45 -13.95
N ARG A 259 5.35 -25.17 -13.04
CA ARG A 259 5.07 -24.53 -11.74
C ARG A 259 4.48 -23.15 -12.00
N HIS A 260 3.38 -22.82 -11.33
CA HIS A 260 2.81 -21.48 -11.38
C HIS A 260 3.80 -20.47 -10.78
N ARG A 261 3.92 -19.31 -11.43
CA ARG A 261 4.97 -18.34 -11.15
C ARG A 261 4.52 -17.37 -10.08
N ALA A 262 5.40 -17.08 -9.14
CA ALA A 262 5.18 -16.00 -8.20
C ALA A 262 5.19 -14.65 -8.93
N PHE A 263 4.59 -13.62 -8.33
CA PHE A 263 4.49 -12.29 -8.89
C PHE A 263 5.86 -11.70 -9.28
N LEU A 264 6.84 -11.76 -8.37
CA LEU A 264 8.17 -11.22 -8.62
C LEU A 264 8.93 -11.99 -9.72
N GLU A 265 8.72 -13.31 -9.81
CA GLU A 265 9.30 -14.14 -10.88
C GLU A 265 8.77 -13.70 -12.26
N LEU A 266 7.47 -13.43 -12.36
CA LEU A 266 6.86 -12.94 -13.60
C LEU A 266 7.44 -11.58 -14.03
N LEU A 267 7.65 -10.67 -13.08
CA LEU A 267 8.27 -9.36 -13.36
C LEU A 267 9.72 -9.50 -13.82
N LEU A 268 10.52 -10.31 -13.14
CA LEU A 268 11.92 -10.55 -13.49
C LEU A 268 12.05 -11.23 -14.86
N GLU A 269 11.22 -12.22 -15.16
CA GLU A 269 11.18 -12.84 -16.49
C GLU A 269 10.81 -11.84 -17.59
N HIS A 270 9.84 -10.96 -17.32
CA HIS A 270 9.43 -9.94 -18.28
C HIS A 270 10.58 -8.97 -18.55
N HIS A 271 11.28 -8.51 -17.51
CA HIS A 271 12.50 -7.70 -17.64
C HIS A 271 13.62 -8.39 -18.44
N PHE A 272 13.83 -9.69 -18.24
CA PHE A 272 14.84 -10.45 -18.99
C PHE A 272 14.49 -10.62 -20.48
N LYS A 273 13.19 -10.62 -20.83
CA LYS A 273 12.74 -10.71 -22.23
C LYS A 273 12.69 -9.35 -22.91
N ASP A 274 12.29 -8.33 -22.17
CA ASP A 274 12.11 -6.96 -22.65
C ASP A 274 12.78 -5.97 -21.69
N PRO A 275 14.03 -5.55 -22.00
CA PRO A 275 14.79 -4.60 -21.19
C PRO A 275 14.15 -3.21 -21.09
N SER A 276 13.12 -2.90 -21.88
CA SER A 276 12.38 -1.63 -21.75
C SER A 276 11.60 -1.53 -20.43
N PHE A 277 11.27 -2.66 -19.82
CA PHE A 277 10.77 -2.72 -18.45
C PHE A 277 11.96 -2.72 -17.50
N THR A 278 12.20 -1.65 -16.76
CA THR A 278 13.44 -1.44 -16.00
C THR A 278 13.42 -2.08 -14.61
N GLU A 279 14.58 -2.20 -13.95
CA GLU A 279 14.63 -2.61 -12.54
C GLU A 279 13.90 -1.64 -11.61
N GLU A 280 13.87 -0.36 -11.97
CA GLU A 280 13.11 0.64 -11.24
C GLU A 280 11.60 0.38 -11.37
N ASP A 281 11.13 -0.02 -12.55
CA ASP A 281 9.74 -0.42 -12.72
C ASP A 281 9.38 -1.69 -11.93
N ILE A 282 10.32 -2.64 -11.80
CA ILE A 282 10.12 -3.81 -10.92
C ILE A 282 10.01 -3.35 -9.46
N ARG A 283 10.91 -2.46 -9.02
CA ARG A 283 10.88 -1.89 -7.66
C ARG A 283 9.56 -1.18 -7.39
N GLU A 284 9.09 -0.34 -8.32
CA GLU A 284 7.80 0.35 -8.23
C GLU A 284 6.67 -0.66 -7.97
N GLU A 285 6.57 -1.71 -8.79
CA GLU A 285 5.51 -2.71 -8.61
C GLU A 285 5.68 -3.51 -7.32
N VAL A 286 6.89 -3.90 -6.93
CA VAL A 286 7.10 -4.63 -5.66
C VAL A 286 6.72 -3.76 -4.46
N ASP A 287 7.11 -2.48 -4.43
CA ASP A 287 6.73 -1.54 -3.36
C ASP A 287 5.21 -1.30 -3.29
N ASN A 288 4.47 -1.49 -4.38
CA ASN A 288 3.01 -1.38 -4.38
C ASN A 288 2.31 -2.62 -3.79
N PHE A 289 2.98 -3.77 -3.80
CA PHE A 289 2.41 -5.04 -3.35
C PHE A 289 2.92 -5.50 -1.97
N MET A 290 4.03 -4.96 -1.48
CA MET A 290 4.55 -5.17 -0.12
C MET A 290 4.20 -4.01 0.80
#